data_AF-A0A853AI89-F1
#
_entry.id   AF-A0A853AI89-F1
#
_cell.length_a   1.000
_cell.length_b   1.000
_cell.length_c   1.000
_cell.angle_alpha   90.00
_cell.angle_beta   90.00
_cell.angle_gamma   90.00
#
_symmetry.space_group_name_H-M   'P 1'
#
loop_
_entity.id
_entity.type
_entity.pdbx_description
1 polymer ?
#
loop_
_entity_poly.entity_id
_entity_poly.type
_entity_poly.pdbx_seq_one_letter_code
_entity_poly.pdbx_strand_id
1 'polypeptide(L)'
;MTEACARAVHEVGRLTLTEDGLQNWVDVRLERQDRLNAGGGLVLHTVIAEEARHRVVGSRAVMAEQLRQLVEIAQRPSVHIRVLPFDSGAHEGIHGPILVLRFPDPTQSDVLTATRRSAGTSSTISARWPNWRGSSPRCRHGRSPRIVLQSC
;
A
#
# COMPACT_ATOMS: atom_id res chain seq x y z
N MET A 1 9.06 5.27 -4.35
CA MET A 1 8.52 5.00 -5.70
C MET A 1 9.27 5.92 -6.63
N THR A 2 9.88 5.37 -7.67
CA THR A 2 10.57 6.19 -8.69
C THR A 2 9.55 6.87 -9.59
N GLU A 3 9.89 8.04 -10.13
CA GLU A 3 9.08 8.69 -11.18
C GLU A 3 8.90 7.77 -12.39
N ALA A 4 9.96 7.11 -12.85
CA ALA A 4 9.90 6.18 -13.97
C ALA A 4 8.92 5.00 -13.72
N CYS A 5 8.89 4.47 -12.48
CA CYS A 5 7.91 3.46 -12.11
C CYS A 5 6.49 4.05 -12.07
N ALA A 6 6.32 5.28 -11.58
CA ALA A 6 5.03 5.95 -11.54
C ALA A 6 4.44 6.09 -12.96
N ARG A 7 5.23 6.63 -13.89
CA ARG A 7 4.82 6.78 -15.30
C ARG A 7 4.49 5.44 -15.95
N ALA A 8 5.33 4.43 -15.74
CA ALA A 8 5.09 3.09 -16.28
C ALA A 8 3.82 2.42 -15.72
N VAL A 9 3.47 2.65 -14.44
CA VAL A 9 2.19 2.19 -13.88
C VAL A 9 1.01 2.90 -14.55
N HIS A 10 1.14 4.18 -14.86
CA HIS A 10 0.09 4.93 -15.53
C HIS A 10 -0.22 4.39 -16.94
N GLU A 11 0.81 4.05 -17.72
CA GLU A 11 0.65 3.46 -19.06
C GLU A 11 -0.22 2.18 -19.05
N VAL A 12 -0.14 1.40 -17.98
CA VAL A 12 -0.97 0.19 -17.79
C VAL A 12 -2.42 0.52 -17.42
N GLY A 13 -2.65 1.65 -16.75
CA GLY A 13 -3.90 2.01 -16.09
C GLY A 13 -5.07 2.41 -16.99
N ARG A 14 -4.90 2.45 -18.32
CA ARG A 14 -5.93 2.84 -19.33
C ARG A 14 -6.68 4.16 -19.05
N LEU A 15 -6.11 5.07 -18.26
CA LEU A 15 -6.59 6.43 -18.13
C LEU A 15 -5.84 7.27 -19.15
N THR A 16 -6.48 7.73 -20.22
CA THR A 16 -5.84 8.63 -21.19
C THR A 16 -5.70 10.01 -20.55
N LEU A 17 -4.60 10.27 -19.86
CA LEU A 17 -4.28 11.60 -19.35
C LEU A 17 -3.53 12.40 -20.42
N THR A 18 -3.69 13.72 -20.39
CA THR A 18 -2.77 14.65 -21.06
C THR A 18 -1.41 14.58 -20.37
N GLU A 19 -0.34 15.09 -20.99
CA GLU A 19 0.99 15.11 -20.36
C GLU A 19 0.97 15.85 -19.02
N ASP A 20 0.31 17.00 -18.95
CA ASP A 20 0.12 17.74 -17.69
C ASP A 20 -0.66 16.92 -16.64
N GLY A 21 -1.66 16.15 -17.09
CA GLY A 21 -2.42 15.25 -16.23
C GLY A 21 -1.58 14.11 -15.69
N LEU A 22 -0.70 13.54 -16.51
CA LEU A 22 0.27 12.51 -16.11
C LEU A 22 1.26 13.08 -15.10
N GLN A 23 1.84 14.25 -15.39
CA GLN A 23 2.78 14.90 -14.47
C GLN A 23 2.13 15.13 -13.10
N ASN A 24 0.94 15.73 -13.07
CA ASN A 24 0.22 15.96 -11.81
C ASN A 24 -0.08 14.63 -11.07
N TRP A 25 -0.43 13.57 -11.80
CA TRP A 25 -0.68 12.25 -11.22
C TRP A 25 0.59 11.62 -10.61
N VAL A 26 1.74 11.86 -11.22
CA VAL A 26 3.07 11.45 -10.71
C VAL A 26 3.41 12.26 -9.47
N ASP A 27 3.27 13.58 -9.54
CA ASP A 27 3.61 14.51 -8.47
C ASP A 27 2.84 14.18 -7.19
N VAL A 28 1.53 13.90 -7.28
CA VAL A 28 0.71 13.48 -6.14
C VAL A 28 1.26 12.24 -5.44
N ARG A 29 1.86 11.30 -6.19
CA ARG A 29 2.44 10.08 -5.58
C ARG A 29 3.80 10.35 -4.94
N LEU A 30 4.62 11.19 -5.57
CA LEU A 30 5.90 11.61 -5.01
C LEU A 30 5.68 12.45 -3.73
N GLU A 31 4.72 13.37 -3.73
CA GLU A 31 4.38 14.16 -2.54
C GLU A 31 3.91 13.27 -1.37
N ARG A 32 3.11 12.23 -1.66
CA ARG A 32 2.73 11.24 -0.63
C ARG A 32 3.94 10.51 -0.05
N GLN A 33 4.92 10.18 -0.88
CA GLN A 33 6.17 9.59 -0.42
C GLN A 33 6.94 10.59 0.44
N ASP A 34 6.93 11.88 0.11
CA ASP A 34 7.60 12.91 0.91
C ASP A 34 6.95 13.13 2.27
N ARG A 35 5.65 12.90 2.40
CA ARG A 35 5.00 12.89 3.74
C ARG A 35 5.52 11.79 4.65
N LEU A 36 5.97 10.66 4.10
CA LEU A 36 6.68 9.62 4.88
C LEU A 36 8.08 10.10 5.29
N ASN A 37 8.67 11.05 4.56
CA ASN A 37 9.98 11.64 4.84
C ASN A 37 9.91 12.79 5.87
N ALA A 38 8.77 13.47 6.01
CA ALA A 38 8.62 14.74 6.73
C ALA A 38 8.67 14.67 8.27
N GLY A 39 9.11 13.55 8.88
CA GLY A 39 9.34 13.44 10.33
C GLY A 39 8.11 13.49 11.25
N GLY A 40 6.90 13.61 10.70
CA GLY A 40 5.64 13.83 11.44
C GLY A 40 5.04 12.62 12.16
N GLY A 41 5.84 11.59 12.52
CA GLY A 41 5.36 10.42 13.26
C GLY A 41 4.49 9.43 12.48
N LEU A 42 4.39 9.58 11.14
CA LEU A 42 3.66 8.65 10.29
C LEU A 42 4.39 7.31 10.21
N VAL A 43 3.70 6.23 10.61
CA VAL A 43 4.21 4.85 10.50
C VAL A 43 3.49 4.15 9.34
N LEU A 44 4.25 3.69 8.36
CA LEU A 44 3.75 2.90 7.24
C LEU A 44 3.96 1.42 7.52
N HIS A 45 2.86 0.66 7.52
CA HIS A 45 2.91 -0.79 7.37
C HIS A 45 2.41 -1.12 5.98
N THR A 46 3.15 -1.85 5.15
CA THR A 46 2.66 -2.31 3.86
C THR A 46 2.92 -3.80 3.68
N VAL A 47 2.02 -4.48 2.98
CA VAL A 47 2.19 -5.85 2.55
C VAL A 47 2.16 -5.85 1.02
N ILE A 48 3.26 -6.29 0.42
CA ILE A 48 3.45 -6.39 -1.02
C ILE A 48 3.40 -7.86 -1.38
N ALA A 49 2.64 -8.21 -2.40
CA ALA A 49 2.54 -9.59 -2.83
C ALA A 49 3.79 -10.01 -3.63
N GLU A 50 4.28 -11.23 -3.41
CA GLU A 50 5.56 -11.72 -3.97
C GLU A 50 5.59 -11.61 -5.50
N GLU A 51 4.44 -11.75 -6.16
CA GLU A 51 4.32 -11.61 -7.61
C GLU A 51 4.72 -10.23 -8.12
N ALA A 52 4.69 -9.19 -7.28
CA ALA A 52 5.14 -7.85 -7.66
C ALA A 52 6.62 -7.83 -8.06
N ARG A 53 7.45 -8.76 -7.54
CA ARG A 53 8.84 -8.94 -7.97
C ARG A 53 8.95 -9.51 -9.39
N HIS A 54 7.96 -10.28 -9.81
CA HIS A 54 7.96 -10.99 -11.10
C HIS A 54 7.28 -10.17 -12.20
N ARG A 55 6.43 -9.20 -11.85
CA ARG A 55 5.76 -8.30 -12.81
C ARG A 55 6.71 -7.19 -13.25
N VAL A 56 7.01 -7.13 -14.55
CA VAL A 56 7.78 -6.03 -15.13
C VAL A 56 6.83 -4.88 -15.48
N VAL A 57 6.97 -3.76 -14.78
CA VAL A 57 6.28 -2.50 -15.11
C VAL A 57 7.30 -1.54 -15.73
N GLY A 58 7.06 -1.10 -16.96
CA GLY A 58 8.03 -0.36 -17.76
C GLY A 58 9.16 -1.27 -18.23
N SER A 59 10.30 -1.28 -17.53
CA SER A 59 11.46 -2.10 -17.87
C SER A 59 12.07 -2.80 -16.66
N ARG A 60 12.92 -3.81 -16.91
CA ARG A 60 13.67 -4.50 -15.84
C ARG A 60 14.57 -3.54 -15.05
N ALA A 61 15.14 -2.53 -15.70
CA ALA A 61 15.95 -1.52 -15.03
C ALA A 61 15.11 -0.65 -14.09
N VAL A 62 13.92 -0.22 -14.54
CA VAL A 62 12.96 0.53 -13.70
C VAL A 62 12.55 -0.27 -12.48
N MET A 63 12.23 -1.56 -12.66
CA MET A 63 11.85 -2.44 -11.55
C MET A 63 13.01 -2.73 -10.59
N ALA A 64 14.22 -2.92 -11.10
CA ALA A 64 15.41 -3.11 -10.26
C ALA A 64 15.65 -1.88 -9.37
N GLU A 65 15.51 -0.68 -9.94
CA GLU A 65 15.65 0.57 -9.19
C GLU A 65 14.52 0.75 -8.17
N GLN A 66 13.28 0.47 -8.56
CA GLN A 66 12.14 0.50 -7.65
C GLN A 66 12.32 -0.45 -6.45
N LEU A 67 12.84 -1.66 -6.68
CA LEU A 67 13.11 -2.62 -5.62
C LEU A 67 14.25 -2.15 -4.68
N ARG A 68 15.31 -1.53 -5.21
CA ARG A 68 16.36 -0.93 -4.36
C ARG A 68 15.78 0.15 -3.46
N GLN A 69 14.98 1.06 -4.01
CA GLN A 69 14.35 2.11 -3.21
C GLN A 69 13.45 1.54 -2.11
N LEU A 70 12.71 0.47 -2.38
CA LEU A 70 11.90 -0.20 -1.35
C LEU A 70 12.76 -0.78 -0.23
N VAL A 71 13.90 -1.39 -0.56
CA VAL A 71 14.85 -1.91 0.43
C VAL A 71 15.43 -0.78 1.27
N GLU A 72 15.81 0.35 0.66
CA GLU A 72 16.34 1.51 1.36
C GLU A 72 15.31 2.13 2.31
N ILE A 73 14.07 2.33 1.83
CA ILE A 73 13.00 2.91 2.65
C ILE A 73 12.61 1.95 3.78
N ALA A 74 12.67 0.64 3.57
CA ALA A 74 12.40 -0.37 4.60
C ALA A 74 13.43 -0.39 5.75
N GLN A 75 14.61 0.25 5.59
CA GLN A 75 15.57 0.41 6.70
C GLN A 75 15.10 1.42 7.76
N ARG A 76 14.02 2.15 7.49
CA ARG A 76 13.55 3.20 8.38
C ARG A 76 12.67 2.63 9.50
N PRO A 77 12.80 3.11 10.74
CA PRO A 77 11.99 2.61 11.86
C PRO A 77 10.48 2.82 11.69
N SER A 78 10.08 3.82 10.90
CA SER A 78 8.68 4.14 10.63
C SER A 78 8.10 3.38 9.44
N VAL A 79 8.87 2.52 8.77
CA VAL A 79 8.40 1.77 7.58
C VAL A 79 8.57 0.28 7.79
N HIS A 80 7.48 -0.45 7.64
CA HIS A 80 7.42 -1.90 7.77
C HIS A 80 6.85 -2.50 6.50
N ILE A 81 7.72 -3.05 5.65
CA ILE A 81 7.33 -3.76 4.44
C ILE A 81 7.32 -5.26 4.73
N ARG A 82 6.24 -5.93 4.37
CA ARG A 82 6.13 -7.40 4.42
C ARG A 82 5.87 -7.92 3.01
N VAL A 83 6.37 -9.11 2.73
CA VAL A 83 6.07 -9.82 1.48
C VAL A 83 5.01 -10.87 1.78
N LEU A 84 3.98 -10.95 0.94
CA LEU A 84 2.98 -12.02 0.98
C LEU A 84 3.39 -13.13 -0.01
N PRO A 85 3.74 -14.33 0.48
CA PRO A 85 4.15 -15.44 -0.36
C PRO A 85 3.07 -15.93 -1.33
N PHE A 86 3.48 -16.51 -2.47
CA PHE A 86 2.58 -17.11 -3.46
C PHE A 86 1.64 -18.19 -2.90
N ASP A 87 2.09 -18.95 -1.91
CA ASP A 87 1.38 -20.09 -1.33
C ASP A 87 0.47 -19.70 -0.15
N SER A 88 0.27 -18.40 0.10
CA SER A 88 -0.54 -17.89 1.23
C SER A 88 -2.03 -18.21 1.15
N GLY A 89 -2.53 -18.75 0.03
CA GLY A 89 -3.95 -19.04 -0.17
C GLY A 89 -4.83 -17.80 -0.22
N ALA A 90 -6.13 -17.95 0.08
CA ALA A 90 -7.08 -16.84 0.05
C ALA A 90 -6.88 -15.87 1.22
N HIS A 91 -6.82 -14.57 0.94
CA HIS A 91 -6.68 -13.50 1.94
C HIS A 91 -7.54 -12.28 1.59
N GLU A 92 -7.83 -11.41 2.56
CA GLU A 92 -8.76 -10.28 2.39
C GLU A 92 -8.34 -9.32 1.26
N GLY A 93 -7.03 -9.16 1.05
CA GLY A 93 -6.47 -8.33 -0.04
C GLY A 93 -6.74 -8.83 -1.46
N ILE A 94 -7.30 -10.03 -1.66
CA ILE A 94 -7.65 -10.56 -3.00
C ILE A 94 -8.64 -9.65 -3.73
N HIS A 95 -9.52 -8.97 -3.01
CA HIS A 95 -10.56 -8.14 -3.60
C HIS A 95 -10.12 -6.68 -3.85
N GLY A 96 -8.87 -6.35 -3.54
CA GLY A 96 -8.30 -5.02 -3.76
C GLY A 96 -7.67 -4.43 -2.50
N PRO A 97 -7.29 -3.13 -2.55
CA PRO A 97 -6.60 -2.47 -1.45
C PRO A 97 -7.49 -2.38 -0.21
N ILE A 98 -6.84 -2.57 0.94
CA ILE A 98 -7.47 -2.47 2.25
C ILE A 98 -6.72 -1.41 3.06
N LEU A 99 -7.48 -0.43 3.54
CA LEU A 99 -6.99 0.63 4.41
C LEU A 99 -7.62 0.47 5.79
N VAL A 100 -6.78 0.31 6.81
CA VAL A 100 -7.21 0.33 8.21
C VAL A 100 -6.75 1.66 8.80
N LEU A 101 -7.71 2.45 9.30
CA LEU A 101 -7.43 3.68 10.02
C LEU A 101 -7.57 3.40 11.51
N ARG A 102 -6.47 3.59 12.25
CA ARG A 102 -6.45 3.50 13.71
C ARG A 102 -6.22 4.86 14.32
N PHE A 103 -7.04 5.20 15.30
CA PHE A 103 -6.99 6.48 16.00
C PHE A 103 -6.36 6.32 17.38
N PRO A 104 -5.58 7.31 17.87
CA PRO A 104 -4.98 7.25 19.20
C PRO A 104 -6.02 7.32 20.33
N ASP A 105 -7.16 7.96 20.06
CA ASP A 105 -8.27 8.10 21.00
C ASP A 105 -9.01 6.77 21.14
N PRO A 106 -9.01 6.13 22.33
CA PRO A 106 -9.66 4.83 22.54
C PRO A 106 -11.20 4.90 22.44
N THR A 107 -11.79 6.10 22.41
CA THR A 107 -13.23 6.29 22.18
C THR A 107 -13.59 6.26 20.69
N GLN A 108 -12.60 6.43 19.82
CA GLN A 108 -12.74 6.28 18.37
C GLN A 108 -12.44 4.83 17.99
N SER A 109 -13.33 4.22 17.20
CA SER A 109 -13.08 2.87 16.69
C SER A 109 -12.28 2.90 15.42
N ASP A 110 -11.42 1.88 15.27
CA ASP A 110 -10.71 1.60 14.04
C ASP A 110 -11.72 1.43 12.88
N VAL A 111 -11.39 2.03 11.73
CA VAL A 111 -12.20 1.97 10.53
C VAL A 111 -11.50 1.12 9.48
N LEU A 112 -12.19 0.08 9.03
CA LEU A 112 -11.81 -0.70 7.85
C LEU A 112 -12.42 -0.05 6.62
N THR A 113 -11.59 0.27 5.64
CA THR A 113 -12.05 0.66 4.31
C THR A 113 -11.55 -0.35 3.30
N ALA A 114 -12.48 -1.02 2.63
CA ALA A 114 -12.20 -1.90 1.51
C ALA A 114 -12.90 -1.35 0.26
N THR A 115 -12.14 -1.17 -0.80
CA THR A 115 -12.70 -0.76 -2.09
C THR A 115 -12.98 -2.01 -2.92
N ARG A 116 -14.25 -2.31 -3.18
CA ARG A 116 -14.66 -3.40 -4.05
C ARG A 116 -14.95 -2.85 -5.44
N ARG A 117 -14.32 -3.42 -6.47
CA ARG A 117 -14.68 -3.17 -7.87
C ARG A 117 -15.55 -4.31 -8.37
N SER A 118 -16.78 -4.02 -8.77
CA SER A 118 -17.69 -4.97 -9.43
C SER A 118 -18.30 -4.33 -10.68
N ALA A 119 -18.21 -5.00 -11.83
CA ALA A 119 -18.91 -4.69 -13.08
C ALA A 119 -19.13 -3.19 -13.38
N GLY A 120 -18.07 -2.38 -13.33
CA GLY A 120 -18.12 -0.96 -13.68
C GLY A 120 -18.41 0.02 -12.53
N THR A 121 -18.73 -0.46 -11.32
CA THR A 121 -18.95 0.38 -10.13
C THR A 121 -17.87 0.12 -9.09
N SER A 122 -17.25 1.19 -8.60
CA SER A 122 -16.36 1.15 -7.44
C SER A 122 -17.17 1.49 -6.20
N SER A 123 -17.40 0.51 -5.32
CA SER A 123 -18.06 0.71 -4.03
C SER A 123 -17.02 0.65 -2.92
N THR A 124 -16.94 1.72 -2.12
CA THR A 124 -16.14 1.71 -0.90
C THR A 124 -17.03 1.26 0.25
N ILE A 125 -16.70 0.13 0.86
CA ILE A 125 -17.36 -0.32 2.08
C ILE A 125 -16.48 0.12 3.23
N SER A 126 -17.01 1.00 4.07
CA SER A 126 -16.43 1.31 5.37
C SER A 126 -17.19 0.54 6.45
N ALA A 127 -16.44 -0.21 7.25
CA ALA A 127 -16.98 -0.90 8.41
C ALA A 127 -16.19 -0.47 9.65
N ARG A 128 -16.86 -0.41 10.81
CA ARG A 128 -16.13 -0.43 12.07
C ARG A 128 -15.45 -1.77 12.20
N TRP A 129 -14.13 -1.76 12.36
CA TRP A 129 -13.38 -2.99 12.58
C TRP A 129 -13.81 -3.58 13.93
N PRO A 130 -14.47 -4.75 13.99
CA PRO A 130 -14.83 -5.34 15.27
C PRO A 130 -13.58 -5.87 15.97
N ASN A 131 -13.60 -5.91 17.30
CA ASN A 131 -12.51 -6.27 18.22
C ASN A 131 -12.05 -7.75 18.08
N TRP A 132 -11.70 -8.19 16.88
CA TRP A 132 -11.45 -9.58 16.54
C TRP A 132 -10.20 -10.10 17.27
N ARG A 133 -10.44 -10.91 18.31
CA ARG A 133 -9.45 -11.79 18.92
C ARG A 133 -9.52 -13.14 18.22
N GLY A 134 -8.90 -13.25 17.05
CA GLY A 134 -8.75 -14.51 16.35
C GLY A 134 -7.27 -14.78 16.05
N SER A 135 -6.87 -16.01 16.32
CA SER A 135 -5.49 -16.47 16.42
C SER A 135 -4.82 -16.73 15.07
N SER A 136 -3.73 -16.01 14.78
CA SER A 136 -2.62 -16.48 13.94
C SER A 136 -1.28 -16.10 14.62
N PRO A 137 -0.16 -16.77 14.32
CA PRO A 137 0.88 -17.07 15.30
C PRO A 137 1.51 -15.82 15.93
N ARG A 138 1.66 -15.89 17.25
CA ARG A 138 2.04 -14.83 18.19
C ARG A 138 3.20 -13.96 17.69
N CYS A 139 2.88 -12.75 17.23
CA CYS A 139 3.81 -11.63 17.35
C CYS A 139 3.64 -11.02 18.76
N ARG A 140 4.47 -11.48 19.72
CA ARG A 140 4.77 -10.66 20.91
C ARG A 140 5.58 -9.45 20.45
N HIS A 141 5.53 -8.39 21.27
CA HIS A 141 6.19 -7.08 21.18
C HIS A 141 5.28 -5.90 20.74
N GLY A 142 5.47 -4.83 21.52
CA GLY A 142 4.46 -3.90 21.98
C GLY A 142 4.03 -2.82 20.99
N ARG A 143 3.01 -2.10 21.49
CA ARG A 143 2.40 -0.83 21.07
C ARG A 143 3.10 -0.08 19.93
N SER A 144 2.45 -0.08 18.76
CA SER A 144 2.39 1.01 17.77
C SER A 144 1.23 0.71 16.79
N PRO A 145 0.54 1.72 16.22
CA PRO A 145 -0.66 1.53 15.40
C PRO A 145 -0.30 0.90 14.03
N ARG A 146 -1.16 0.00 13.53
CA ARG A 146 -0.81 -1.00 12.50
C ARG A 146 -1.77 -0.98 11.30
N ILE A 147 -1.18 -1.18 10.10
CA ILE A 147 -1.71 -1.66 8.80
C ILE A 147 -1.90 -0.60 7.68
N VAL A 148 -1.31 -0.90 6.51
CA VAL A 148 -1.81 -0.58 5.16
C VAL A 148 -1.56 -1.81 4.27
N LEU A 149 -2.50 -2.17 3.40
CA LEU A 149 -2.31 -3.14 2.31
C LEU A 149 -2.48 -2.35 1.01
N GLN A 150 -1.36 -1.92 0.42
CA GLN A 150 -1.34 -1.43 -0.95
C GLN A 150 -0.89 -2.57 -1.87
N SER A 151 -1.83 -3.17 -2.61
CA SER A 151 -1.48 -3.86 -3.84
C SER A 151 -1.17 -2.80 -4.90
N CYS A 152 -0.03 -2.92 -5.56
CA CYS A 152 0.16 -2.32 -6.89
C CYS A 152 -0.80 -2.97 -7.88
#